data_AF-A0A167Y5X3-F1
#
_entry.id   AF-A0A167Y5X3-F1
#
_cell.length_a   1.000
_cell.length_b   1.000
_cell.length_c   1.000
_cell.angle_alpha   90.00
_cell.angle_beta   90.00
_cell.angle_gamma   90.00
#
_symmetry.space_group_name_H-M   'P 1'
#
loop_
_entity.id
_entity.type
_entity.pdbx_description
1 polymer ?
#
loop_
_entity_poly.entity_id
_entity_poly.type
_entity_poly.pdbx_seq_one_letter_code
_entity_poly.pdbx_strand_id
1 'polypeptide(L)'
;MKTFKLENEPKIEPGFKTPDHYFENFSIKMMKQLPVNEPKIISIFQKRKLLLMLTAAAILILALLIPILSPTKSSTKELDTVALENYITYQSNVNQYDLINGLETKDIEKINTSIVLEDEAIEDHLSTNSNLENLILE
;
A
#
# COMPACT_ATOMS: atom_id res chain seq x y z
N MET A 1 36.08 -98.55 -38.76
CA MET A 1 36.29 -97.22 -38.17
C MET A 1 37.29 -97.35 -37.04
N LYS A 2 38.34 -96.51 -37.00
CA LYS A 2 39.32 -96.52 -35.91
C LYS A 2 38.75 -95.77 -34.70
N THR A 3 39.05 -96.25 -33.50
CA THR A 3 38.61 -95.67 -32.22
C THR A 3 39.32 -94.34 -31.97
N PHE A 4 38.56 -93.25 -31.87
CA PHE A 4 39.07 -91.92 -31.52
C PHE A 4 39.39 -91.88 -30.02
N LYS A 5 40.68 -91.72 -29.66
CA LYS A 5 41.15 -91.67 -28.27
C LYS A 5 41.59 -90.23 -27.96
N LEU A 6 40.80 -89.52 -27.16
CA LEU A 6 41.02 -88.09 -26.86
C LEU A 6 42.26 -87.84 -25.98
N GLU A 7 42.73 -88.84 -25.25
CA GLU A 7 43.82 -88.67 -24.27
C GLU A 7 45.23 -88.54 -24.88
N ASN A 8 45.43 -88.90 -26.15
CA ASN A 8 46.75 -89.02 -26.77
C ASN A 8 46.98 -88.11 -27.99
N GLU A 9 46.05 -87.21 -28.31
CA GLU A 9 46.24 -86.22 -29.38
C GLU A 9 46.73 -84.88 -28.80
N PRO A 10 47.67 -84.19 -29.47
CA PRO A 10 48.14 -82.89 -29.02
C PRO A 10 46.95 -81.92 -28.96
N LYS A 11 46.69 -81.39 -27.77
CA LYS A 11 45.60 -80.45 -27.53
C LYS A 11 45.75 -79.27 -28.48
N ILE A 12 44.81 -79.13 -29.40
CA ILE A 12 44.83 -78.05 -30.40
C ILE A 12 44.74 -76.72 -29.64
N GLU A 13 45.72 -75.85 -29.82
CA GLU A 13 45.69 -74.51 -29.23
C GLU A 13 44.50 -73.74 -29.81
N PRO A 14 43.69 -73.06 -28.97
CA PRO A 14 42.59 -72.27 -29.45
C PRO A 14 43.12 -71.14 -30.36
N GLY A 15 42.60 -71.06 -31.59
CA GLY A 15 43.03 -70.05 -32.58
C GLY A 15 42.71 -68.60 -32.19
N PHE A 16 41.87 -68.42 -31.15
CA PHE A 16 41.58 -67.12 -30.56
C PHE A 16 41.82 -67.19 -29.05
N LYS A 17 42.82 -66.44 -28.58
CA LYS A 17 43.04 -66.17 -27.17
C LYS A 17 42.62 -64.74 -26.88
N THR A 18 41.86 -64.55 -25.80
CA THR A 18 41.53 -63.20 -25.35
C THR A 18 42.79 -62.51 -24.85
N PRO A 19 42.94 -61.18 -25.04
CA PRO A 19 44.03 -60.42 -24.46
C PRO A 19 44.09 -60.58 -22.94
N ASP A 20 45.29 -60.40 -22.38
CA ASP A 20 45.49 -60.43 -20.93
C ASP A 20 44.55 -59.43 -20.24
N HIS A 21 43.93 -59.88 -19.14
CA HIS A 21 43.00 -59.08 -18.33
C HIS A 21 41.79 -58.52 -19.09
N TYR A 22 41.39 -59.11 -20.23
CA TYR A 22 40.23 -58.66 -21.01
C TYR A 22 38.94 -58.65 -20.16
N PHE A 23 38.64 -59.75 -19.49
CA PHE A 23 37.43 -59.88 -18.66
C PHE A 23 37.52 -59.09 -17.35
N GLU A 24 38.72 -58.93 -16.80
CA GLU A 24 38.96 -58.14 -15.59
C GLU A 24 38.66 -56.65 -15.83
N ASN A 25 39.08 -56.13 -16.98
CA ASN A 25 38.91 -54.71 -17.34
C ASN A 25 37.60 -54.41 -18.09
N PHE A 26 36.83 -55.43 -18.47
CA PHE A 26 35.59 -55.28 -19.24
C PHE A 26 34.58 -54.38 -18.54
N SER A 27 34.33 -54.63 -17.24
CA SER A 27 33.37 -53.87 -16.44
C SER A 27 33.73 -52.37 -16.39
N ILE A 28 35.02 -52.06 -16.23
CA ILE A 28 35.52 -50.68 -16.18
C ILE A 28 35.31 -49.98 -17.53
N LYS A 29 35.59 -50.66 -18.64
CA LYS A 29 35.37 -50.10 -19.99
C LYS A 29 33.90 -49.87 -20.28
N MET A 30 33.03 -50.80 -19.88
CA MET A 30 31.59 -50.67 -20.03
C MET A 30 31.04 -49.47 -19.25
N MET A 31 31.43 -49.32 -17.98
CA MET A 31 30.97 -48.20 -17.14
C MET A 31 31.42 -46.83 -17.67
N LYS A 32 32.59 -46.75 -18.31
CA LYS A 32 33.09 -45.51 -18.95
C LYS A 32 32.34 -45.14 -20.23
N GLN A 33 31.71 -46.10 -20.90
CA GLN A 33 30.97 -45.88 -22.14
C GLN A 33 29.50 -45.52 -21.88
N LEU A 34 29.02 -45.67 -20.65
CA LEU A 34 27.67 -45.25 -20.30
C LEU A 34 27.57 -43.72 -20.23
N PRO A 35 26.54 -43.10 -20.82
CA PRO A 35 26.32 -41.67 -20.69
C PRO A 35 26.07 -41.34 -19.22
N VAL A 36 26.90 -40.45 -18.67
CA VAL A 36 26.69 -39.90 -17.32
C VAL A 36 25.49 -38.96 -17.40
N ASN A 37 24.29 -39.49 -17.15
CA ASN A 37 23.10 -38.69 -16.97
C ASN A 37 23.16 -38.07 -15.57
N GLU A 38 23.81 -36.92 -15.45
CA GLU A 38 23.72 -36.11 -14.23
C GLU A 38 22.28 -35.61 -14.08
N PRO A 39 21.62 -35.85 -12.94
CA PRO A 39 20.28 -35.33 -12.71
C PRO A 39 20.33 -33.80 -12.74
N LYS A 40 19.37 -33.18 -13.43
CA LYS A 40 19.23 -31.72 -13.49
C LYS A 40 18.93 -31.17 -12.09
N ILE A 41 19.97 -30.79 -11.35
CA ILE A 41 19.85 -30.15 -10.06
C ILE A 41 19.57 -28.66 -10.24
N ILE A 42 18.48 -28.17 -9.64
CA ILE A 42 18.18 -26.75 -9.54
C ILE A 42 18.51 -26.25 -8.14
N SER A 43 19.23 -25.13 -8.04
CA SER A 43 19.59 -24.54 -6.76
C SER A 43 18.36 -23.94 -6.07
N ILE A 44 17.97 -24.50 -4.92
CA ILE A 44 16.85 -24.02 -4.09
C ILE A 44 17.17 -22.68 -3.41
N PHE A 45 18.45 -22.41 -3.12
CA PHE A 45 18.88 -21.20 -2.42
C PHE A 45 18.74 -19.93 -3.26
N GLN A 46 18.87 -20.05 -4.58
CA GLN A 46 18.67 -18.93 -5.51
C GLN A 46 17.22 -18.43 -5.47
N LYS A 47 16.24 -19.34 -5.36
CA LYS A 47 14.82 -18.99 -5.27
C LYS A 47 14.44 -18.34 -3.94
N ARG A 48 15.13 -18.68 -2.84
CA ARG A 48 14.89 -18.07 -1.52
C ARG A 48 15.24 -16.58 -1.50
N LYS A 49 16.35 -16.17 -2.11
CA LYS A 49 16.71 -14.74 -2.21
C LYS A 49 15.68 -13.95 -3.02
N LEU A 50 15.22 -14.51 -4.14
CA LEU A 50 14.18 -13.90 -4.97
C LEU A 50 12.87 -13.76 -4.17
N LEU A 51 12.44 -14.82 -3.47
CA LEU A 51 11.24 -14.78 -2.63
C LEU A 51 11.35 -13.72 -1.54
N LEU A 52 12.49 -13.62 -0.86
CA LEU A 52 12.72 -12.59 0.16
C LEU A 52 12.64 -11.17 -0.43
N MET A 53 13.28 -10.92 -1.58
CA MET A 53 13.18 -9.63 -2.28
C MET A 53 11.74 -9.30 -2.69
N LEU A 54 10.99 -10.30 -3.16
CA LEU A 54 9.60 -10.15 -3.58
C LEU A 54 8.68 -9.82 -2.40
N THR A 55 8.89 -10.48 -1.25
CA THR A 55 8.15 -10.16 -0.02
C THR A 55 8.46 -8.76 0.50
N ALA A 56 9.73 -8.33 0.47
CA ALA A 56 10.12 -6.99 0.89
C ALA A 56 9.48 -5.91 -0.03
N ALA A 57 9.48 -6.13 -1.34
CA ALA A 57 8.83 -5.25 -2.30
C ALA A 57 7.31 -5.16 -2.08
N ALA A 58 6.63 -6.29 -1.84
CA ALA A 58 5.19 -6.31 -1.58
C ALA A 58 4.81 -5.54 -0.31
N ILE A 59 5.60 -5.68 0.76
CA ILE A 59 5.38 -4.93 2.02
C ILE A 59 5.57 -3.43 1.80
N LEU A 60 6.58 -3.03 1.02
CA LEU A 60 6.80 -1.62 0.65
C LEU A 60 5.63 -1.04 -0.14
N ILE A 61 5.13 -1.78 -1.14
CA ILE A 61 3.97 -1.35 -1.94
C ILE A 61 2.74 -1.21 -1.04
N LEU A 62 2.50 -2.17 -0.15
CA LEU A 62 1.39 -2.11 0.79
C LEU A 62 1.52 -0.91 1.72
N ALA A 63 2.70 -0.66 2.28
CA ALA A 63 2.97 0.48 3.15
C ALA A 63 2.75 1.82 2.45
N LEU A 64 3.15 1.93 1.17
CA LEU A 64 2.95 3.14 0.37
C LEU A 64 1.47 3.38 0.01
N LEU A 65 0.66 2.33 -0.05
CA LEU A 65 -0.77 2.43 -0.31
C LEU A 65 -1.62 2.80 0.92
N ILE A 66 -1.09 2.71 2.15
CA ILE A 66 -1.83 2.99 3.39
C ILE A 66 -2.50 4.40 3.38
N PRO A 67 -1.81 5.50 2.99
CA PRO A 67 -2.42 6.84 3.01
C PRO A 67 -3.56 7.00 2.00
N ILE A 68 -3.57 6.20 0.93
CA ILE A 68 -4.59 6.25 -0.13
C ILE A 68 -5.87 5.55 0.36
N LEU A 69 -5.74 4.45 1.09
CA LEU A 69 -6.88 3.69 1.60
C LEU A 69 -7.46 4.28 2.89
N SER A 70 -6.68 5.07 3.63
CA SER A 70 -7.12 5.75 4.85
C SER A 70 -6.97 7.26 4.68
N PRO A 71 -7.90 7.94 3.98
CA PRO A 71 -7.91 9.39 4.01
C PRO A 71 -8.06 9.80 5.47
N THR A 72 -7.02 10.47 5.99
CA THR A 72 -7.09 11.06 7.33
C THR A 72 -8.28 11.99 7.30
N LYS A 73 -9.30 11.71 8.13
CA LYS A 73 -10.36 12.67 8.38
C LYS A 73 -9.67 13.83 9.07
N SER A 74 -9.32 14.86 8.31
CA SER A 74 -9.05 16.17 8.88
C SER A 74 -10.28 16.49 9.70
N SER A 75 -10.16 16.38 11.02
CA SER A 75 -11.13 17.00 11.91
C SER A 75 -11.12 18.45 11.47
N THR A 76 -12.21 18.89 10.83
CA THR A 76 -12.47 20.31 10.72
C THR A 76 -12.39 20.78 12.16
N LYS A 77 -11.31 21.49 12.51
CA LYS A 77 -11.24 22.17 13.79
C LYS A 77 -12.39 23.15 13.72
N GLU A 78 -13.52 22.81 14.32
CA GLU A 78 -14.59 23.75 14.52
C GLU A 78 -13.94 24.95 15.20
N LEU A 79 -14.07 26.11 14.55
CA LEU A 79 -13.46 27.32 15.04
C LEU A 79 -14.07 27.59 16.41
N ASP A 80 -13.21 27.73 17.41
CA ASP A 80 -13.64 28.07 18.76
C ASP A 80 -14.42 29.39 18.71
N THR A 81 -15.65 29.37 19.24
CA THR A 81 -16.58 30.50 19.15
C THR A 81 -15.99 31.73 19.83
N VAL A 82 -15.29 31.52 20.94
CA VAL A 82 -14.61 32.58 21.70
C VAL A 82 -13.46 33.18 20.87
N ALA A 83 -12.69 32.36 20.17
CA ALA A 83 -11.64 32.86 19.28
C ALA A 83 -12.20 33.68 18.12
N LEU A 84 -13.35 33.26 17.57
CA LEU A 84 -14.02 33.94 16.45
C LEU A 84 -14.63 35.27 16.88
N GLU A 85 -15.27 35.31 18.06
CA GLU A 85 -15.78 36.54 18.66
C GLU A 85 -14.66 37.55 18.88
N ASN A 86 -13.58 37.15 19.54
CA ASN A 86 -12.41 38.01 19.74
C ASN A 86 -11.84 38.52 18.42
N TYR A 87 -11.76 37.66 17.39
CA TYR A 87 -11.29 38.07 16.08
C TYR A 87 -12.19 39.16 15.48
N ILE A 88 -13.51 39.00 15.50
CA ILE A 88 -14.44 40.00 14.96
C ILE A 88 -14.39 41.30 15.79
N THR A 89 -14.32 41.21 17.12
CA THR A 89 -14.31 42.38 18.00
C THR A 89 -13.04 43.22 17.87
N TYR A 90 -11.86 42.59 17.74
CA TYR A 90 -10.58 43.31 17.64
C TYR A 90 -10.23 43.73 16.22
N GLN A 91 -10.91 43.17 15.22
CA GLN A 91 -10.63 43.45 13.82
C GLN A 91 -11.34 44.72 13.36
N SER A 92 -10.57 45.78 13.10
CA SER A 92 -11.10 47.10 12.74
C SER A 92 -11.52 47.28 11.27
N ASN A 93 -11.36 46.25 10.42
CA ASN A 93 -11.64 46.34 8.99
C ASN A 93 -13.02 45.77 8.59
N VAL A 94 -13.79 45.26 9.55
CA VAL A 94 -15.16 44.78 9.34
C VAL A 94 -16.10 45.74 10.03
N ASN A 95 -17.02 46.34 9.28
CA ASN A 95 -18.07 47.19 9.83
C ASN A 95 -19.35 46.37 10.07
N GLN A 96 -20.25 46.89 10.92
CA GLN A 96 -21.55 46.29 11.20
C GLN A 96 -22.36 46.04 9.91
N TYR A 97 -22.30 46.95 8.94
CA TYR A 97 -22.99 46.78 7.66
C TYR A 97 -22.41 45.62 6.82
N ASP A 98 -21.11 45.35 6.91
CA ASP A 98 -20.47 44.22 6.21
C ASP A 98 -20.95 42.88 6.78
N LEU A 99 -21.16 42.82 8.10
CA LEU A 99 -21.71 41.66 8.77
C LEU A 99 -23.17 41.43 8.36
N ILE A 100 -23.98 42.49 8.33
CA ILE A 100 -25.40 42.42 7.92
C ILE A 100 -25.52 41.95 6.47
N ASN A 101 -24.68 42.45 5.56
CA ASN A 101 -24.65 42.02 4.17
C ASN A 101 -24.26 40.54 3.99
N GLY A 102 -23.54 39.97 4.97
CA GLY A 102 -23.18 38.55 4.99
C GLY A 102 -24.27 37.62 5.52
N LEU A 103 -25.36 38.16 6.08
CA LEU A 103 -26.47 37.37 6.60
C LEU A 103 -27.49 37.09 5.49
N GLU A 104 -27.88 35.82 5.33
CA GLU A 104 -28.99 35.47 4.45
C GLU A 104 -30.33 35.70 5.14
N THR A 105 -31.40 35.89 4.36
CA THR A 105 -32.77 36.08 4.87
C THR A 105 -33.19 34.98 5.85
N LYS A 106 -32.83 33.73 5.57
CA LYS A 106 -33.10 32.57 6.44
C LYS A 106 -32.40 32.63 7.79
N ASP A 107 -31.28 33.36 7.90
CA ASP A 107 -30.52 33.48 9.14
C ASP A 107 -31.08 34.63 9.98
N ILE A 108 -31.54 35.70 9.34
CA ILE A 108 -32.28 36.79 9.98
C ILE A 108 -33.58 36.28 10.61
N GLU A 109 -34.32 35.41 9.92
CA GLU A 109 -35.54 34.79 10.47
C GLU A 109 -35.27 33.95 11.73
N LYS A 110 -34.08 33.35 11.85
CA LYS A 110 -33.69 32.59 13.06
C LYS A 110 -33.27 33.49 14.21
N ILE A 111 -32.77 34.70 13.91
CA ILE A 111 -32.43 35.73 14.91
C ILE A 111 -33.70 36.39 15.47
N ASN A 112 -34.82 36.32 14.74
CA ASN A 112 -36.13 36.80 15.17
C ASN A 112 -36.68 35.98 16.34
N THR A 113 -36.02 36.12 17.49
CA THR A 113 -36.51 35.69 18.78
C THR A 113 -37.59 36.67 19.21
N SER A 114 -38.59 36.19 19.95
CA SER A 114 -39.63 37.02 20.56
C SER A 114 -39.05 37.84 21.71
N ILE A 115 -38.15 38.78 21.40
CA ILE A 115 -37.69 39.78 22.35
C ILE A 115 -38.92 40.62 22.65
N VAL A 116 -39.46 40.47 23.86
CA VAL A 116 -40.50 41.36 24.38
C VAL A 116 -39.80 42.69 24.64
N LEU A 117 -39.85 43.59 23.66
CA LEU A 117 -39.39 44.95 23.79
C LEU A 117 -40.50 45.73 24.51
N GLU A 118 -40.18 46.35 25.63
CA GLU A 118 -41.09 47.23 26.34
C GLU A 118 -41.21 48.57 25.60
N ASP A 119 -42.43 49.07 25.42
CA ASP A 119 -42.70 50.31 24.68
C ASP A 119 -41.91 51.51 25.23
N GLU A 120 -41.72 51.58 26.55
CA GLU A 120 -40.96 52.65 27.22
C GLU A 120 -39.46 52.60 26.88
N ALA A 121 -38.88 51.41 26.72
CA ALA A 121 -37.50 51.26 26.29
C ALA A 121 -37.29 51.67 24.82
N ILE A 122 -38.30 51.43 23.97
CA ILE A 122 -38.30 51.87 22.58
C ILE A 122 -38.41 53.41 22.54
N GLU A 123 -39.33 53.99 23.31
CA GLU A 123 -39.55 55.44 23.35
C GLU A 123 -38.31 56.19 23.84
N ASP A 124 -37.65 55.72 24.89
CA ASP A 124 -36.41 56.32 25.42
C ASP A 124 -35.27 56.27 24.40
N HIS A 125 -35.08 55.12 23.75
CA HIS A 125 -34.04 54.94 22.74
C HIS A 125 -34.27 55.81 21.50
N LEU A 126 -35.51 55.89 21.01
CA LEU A 126 -35.87 56.72 19.86
C LEU A 126 -35.80 58.22 20.19
N SER A 127 -36.25 58.62 21.38
CA SER A 127 -36.23 60.03 21.80
C SER A 127 -34.81 60.55 22.06
N THR A 128 -33.90 59.67 22.50
CA THR A 128 -32.50 60.02 22.76
C THR A 128 -31.63 59.99 21.48
N ASN A 129 -32.09 59.33 20.41
CA ASN A 129 -31.34 59.21 19.18
C ASN A 129 -31.46 60.48 18.32
N SER A 130 -30.38 61.26 18.24
CA SER A 130 -30.34 62.51 17.45
C SER A 130 -30.49 62.32 15.94
N ASN A 131 -30.47 61.07 15.43
CA ASN A 131 -30.62 60.76 14.00
C ASN A 131 -31.96 60.09 13.68
N LEU A 132 -32.97 60.20 14.57
CA LEU A 132 -34.32 59.65 14.35
C LEU A 132 -34.87 60.00 12.96
N GLU A 133 -34.70 61.25 12.51
CA GLU A 133 -35.17 61.73 11.21
C GLU A 133 -34.59 60.91 10.04
N ASN A 134 -33.33 60.45 10.15
CA ASN A 134 -32.68 59.64 9.11
C ASN A 134 -33.27 58.23 9.03
N LEU A 135 -33.72 57.67 10.16
CA LEU A 135 -34.33 56.33 10.21
C LEU A 135 -35.73 56.28 9.58
N ILE A 136 -36.40 57.43 9.46
CA ILE A 136 -37.74 57.55 8.85
C ILE A 136 -37.63 57.76 7.33
N LEU A 137 -36.50 58.28 6.85
CA LEU A 137 -36.27 58.65 5.45
C LEU A 137 -35.64 57.53 4.60
N GLU A 138 -35.12 56.48 5.23
CA GLU A 138 -34.57 55.29 4.58
C GLU A 138 -35.63 54.17 4.49
#